data_AF-A0A1I0LL93-F1
#
_entry.id   AF-A0A1I0LL93-F1
#
_cell.length_a   1.000
_cell.length_b   1.000
_cell.length_c   1.000
_cell.angle_alpha   90.00
_cell.angle_beta   90.00
_cell.angle_gamma   90.00
#
_symmetry.space_group_name_H-M   'P 1'
#
loop_
_entity.id
_entity.type
_entity.pdbx_description
1 polymer ?
#
loop_
_entity_poly.entity_id
_entity_poly.type
_entity_poly.pdbx_seq_one_letter_code
_entity_poly.pdbx_strand_id
1 'polypeptide(L)'
;MSAAGRQNLDAMLDVLVYENVLVAWRRAPLGGYLIVSHEGEEIRLTAQQADMWSRGAFAVYLALVDARRISPRIPGDGARQ
;
A
#
# COMPACT_ATOMS: atom_id res chain seq x y z
N MET A 1 -9.40 -10.30 1.79
CA MET A 1 -9.20 -8.85 1.90
C MET A 1 -10.50 -8.08 2.01
N SER A 2 -10.62 -7.26 3.06
CA SER A 2 -11.73 -6.31 3.23
C SER A 2 -11.64 -5.17 2.20
N ALA A 3 -12.74 -4.44 1.99
CA ALA A 3 -12.75 -3.27 1.12
C ALA A 3 -11.75 -2.20 1.59
N ALA A 4 -11.69 -1.94 2.90
CA ALA A 4 -10.75 -1.01 3.50
C ALA A 4 -9.29 -1.44 3.33
N GLY A 5 -8.97 -2.74 3.54
CA GLY A 5 -7.61 -3.26 3.33
C GLY A 5 -7.13 -3.11 1.89
N ARG A 6 -8.05 -3.25 0.93
CA ARG A 6 -7.78 -3.02 -0.50
C ARG A 6 -7.48 -1.55 -0.79
N GLN A 7 -8.31 -0.64 -0.28
CA GLN A 7 -8.09 0.81 -0.45
C GLN A 7 -6.77 1.26 0.16
N ASN A 8 -6.42 0.72 1.33
CA ASN A 8 -5.14 1.04 1.98
C ASN A 8 -3.94 0.53 1.18
N LEU A 9 -4.03 -0.68 0.61
CA LEU A 9 -2.95 -1.23 -0.21
C LEU A 9 -2.76 -0.42 -1.51
N ASP A 10 -3.85 -0.05 -2.18
CA ASP A 10 -3.81 0.80 -3.37
C ASP A 10 -3.13 2.15 -3.06
N ALA A 11 -3.56 2.83 -2.01
CA ALA A 11 -2.99 4.11 -1.61
C ALA A 11 -1.49 4.01 -1.27
N MET A 12 -1.06 2.91 -0.64
CA MET A 12 0.36 2.67 -0.40
C MET A 12 1.13 2.47 -1.71
N LEU A 13 0.60 1.68 -2.65
CA LEU A 13 1.26 1.47 -3.94
C LEU A 13 1.36 2.78 -4.74
N ASP A 14 0.37 3.68 -4.64
CA ASP A 14 0.45 5.03 -5.19
C ASP A 14 1.58 5.85 -4.56
N VAL A 15 1.75 5.79 -3.23
CA VAL A 15 2.87 6.46 -2.55
C VAL A 15 4.21 5.89 -3.03
N LEU A 16 4.34 4.57 -3.19
CA LEU A 16 5.57 3.96 -3.67
C LEU A 16 5.90 4.38 -5.12
N VAL A 17 4.89 4.64 -5.95
CA VAL A 17 5.11 5.23 -7.28
C VAL A 17 5.54 6.70 -7.16
N TYR A 18 4.86 7.48 -6.33
CA TYR A 18 5.18 8.90 -6.12
C TYR A 18 6.61 9.10 -5.59
N GLU A 19 7.06 8.24 -4.67
CA GLU A 19 8.41 8.26 -4.09
C GLU A 19 9.47 7.58 -4.99
N ASN A 20 9.13 7.21 -6.24
CA ASN A 20 10.01 6.53 -7.20
C ASN A 20 10.63 5.22 -6.67
N VAL A 21 9.88 4.47 -5.85
CA VAL A 21 10.25 3.11 -5.46
C VAL A 21 9.72 2.11 -6.51
N LEU A 22 8.52 2.38 -7.04
CA LEU A 22 7.89 1.62 -8.10
C LEU A 22 7.68 2.51 -9.32
N VAL A 23 7.66 1.88 -10.50
CA VAL A 23 7.30 2.58 -11.74
C VAL A 23 5.79 2.69 -11.89
N ALA A 24 5.10 1.58 -11.64
CA ALA A 24 3.66 1.51 -11.79
C ALA A 24 3.11 0.30 -11.02
N TRP A 25 1.80 0.30 -10.82
CA TRP A 25 1.08 -0.87 -10.36
C TRP A 25 -0.29 -0.93 -11.02
N ARG A 26 -0.92 -2.11 -11.02
CA ARG A 26 -2.32 -2.28 -11.41
C ARG A 26 -2.96 -3.41 -10.64
N ARG A 27 -4.29 -3.35 -10.50
CA ARG A 27 -5.07 -4.48 -10.01
C ARG A 27 -5.06 -5.61 -11.06
N ALA A 28 -4.92 -6.83 -10.59
CA ALA A 28 -5.07 -8.04 -11.39
C ALA A 28 -6.41 -8.74 -11.04
N PRO A 29 -6.90 -9.63 -11.92
CA PRO A 29 -8.08 -10.44 -11.64
C PRO A 29 -7.96 -11.20 -10.31
N LEU A 30 -9.10 -11.60 -9.76
CA LEU A 30 -9.20 -12.39 -8.52
C LEU A 30 -8.57 -11.72 -7.29
N GLY A 31 -8.37 -10.39 -7.33
CA GLY A 31 -7.86 -9.61 -6.20
C GLY A 31 -6.34 -9.63 -6.05
N GLY A 32 -5.61 -10.04 -7.09
CA GLY A 32 -4.16 -9.87 -7.16
C GLY A 32 -3.73 -8.47 -7.60
N TYR A 33 -2.42 -8.26 -7.63
CA TYR A 33 -1.79 -7.02 -8.07
C TYR A 33 -0.61 -7.33 -8.98
N LEU A 34 -0.32 -6.41 -9.89
CA LEU A 34 0.92 -6.37 -10.64
C LEU A 34 1.66 -5.09 -10.25
N ILE A 35 2.94 -5.23 -9.97
CA ILE A 35 3.84 -4.14 -9.63
C ILE A 35 4.99 -4.14 -10.64
N VAL A 36 5.43 -2.96 -11.05
CA VAL A 36 6.54 -2.79 -11.98
C VAL A 36 7.67 -2.04 -11.28
N SER A 37 8.86 -2.63 -11.25
CA SER A 37 10.07 -1.99 -10.71
C SER A 37 10.76 -1.10 -11.75
N HIS A 38 11.72 -0.29 -11.31
CA HIS A 38 12.55 0.52 -12.21
C HIS A 38 13.45 -0.31 -13.13
N GLU A 39 13.71 -1.56 -12.78
CA GLU A 39 14.46 -2.51 -13.62
C GLU A 39 13.55 -3.15 -14.69
N GLY A 40 12.27 -2.76 -14.74
CA GLY A 40 11.28 -3.35 -15.63
C GLY A 40 10.77 -4.71 -15.17
N GLU A 41 11.09 -5.11 -13.93
CA GLU A 41 10.61 -6.38 -13.37
C GLU A 41 9.12 -6.28 -13.05
N GLU A 42 8.36 -7.26 -13.54
CA GLU A 42 6.94 -7.42 -13.25
C GLU A 42 6.73 -8.40 -12.09
N ILE A 43 6.35 -7.87 -10.93
CA ILE A 43 6.05 -8.68 -9.74
C ILE A 43 4.55 -8.87 -9.62
N ARG A 44 4.11 -10.13 -9.63
CA ARG A 44 2.70 -10.50 -9.44
C ARG A 44 2.45 -10.88 -7.99
N LEU A 45 1.57 -10.13 -7.32
CA LEU A 45 1.05 -10.50 -6.01
C LEU A 45 -0.27 -11.25 -6.18
N THR A 46 -0.34 -12.44 -5.59
CA THR A 46 -1.61 -13.14 -5.39
C THR A 46 -2.51 -12.37 -4.41
N ALA A 47 -3.80 -12.69 -4.38
CA ALA A 47 -4.73 -12.09 -3.42
C ALA A 47 -4.31 -12.34 -1.96
N GLN A 48 -3.70 -13.48 -1.66
CA GLN A 48 -3.18 -13.79 -0.33
C GLN A 48 -1.95 -12.95 0.01
N GLN A 49 -1.01 -12.79 -0.92
CA GLN A 49 0.15 -11.92 -0.74
C GLN A 49 -0.26 -10.45 -0.61
N ALA A 50 -1.24 -10.00 -1.39
CA ALA A 50 -1.82 -8.67 -1.27
C ALA A 50 -2.49 -8.47 0.11
N ASP A 51 -3.22 -9.47 0.62
CA ASP A 51 -3.79 -9.41 1.98
C ASP A 51 -2.67 -9.33 3.04
N MET A 52 -1.61 -10.13 2.90
CA MET A 52 -0.45 -10.07 3.78
C MET A 52 0.27 -8.72 3.71
N TRP A 53 0.43 -8.15 2.52
CA TRP A 53 1.00 -6.82 2.31
C TRP A 53 0.12 -5.74 2.94
N SER A 54 -1.20 -5.81 2.78
CA SER A 54 -2.12 -4.85 3.41
C SER A 54 -2.00 -4.86 4.96
N ARG A 55 -1.69 -6.02 5.55
CA ARG A 55 -1.48 -6.19 6.99
C ARG A 55 -0.04 -5.85 7.44
N GLY A 56 0.96 -6.19 6.63
CA GLY A 56 2.38 -6.00 6.90
C GLY A 56 2.86 -4.57 6.65
N ALA A 57 2.37 -3.92 5.59
CA ALA A 57 2.56 -2.50 5.33
C ALA A 57 2.02 -1.63 6.48
N PHE A 58 0.90 -2.04 7.07
CA PHE A 58 0.35 -1.40 8.25
C PHE A 58 1.29 -1.53 9.46
N ALA A 59 1.99 -2.66 9.63
CA ALA A 59 2.97 -2.83 10.70
C ALA A 59 4.21 -1.94 10.52
N VAL A 60 4.70 -1.76 9.29
CA VAL A 60 5.83 -0.84 9.00
C VAL A 60 5.41 0.62 9.19
N TYR A 61 4.19 0.98 8.75
CA TYR A 61 3.61 2.29 9.03
C TYR A 61 3.53 2.56 10.54
N LEU A 62 2.99 1.61 11.31
CA LEU A 62 2.95 1.72 12.77
C LEU A 62 4.34 1.84 13.39
N ALA A 63 5.33 1.09 12.92
CA ALA A 63 6.72 1.17 13.41
C ALA A 63 7.38 2.53 13.11
N LEU A 64 7.11 3.12 11.93
CA LEU A 64 7.62 4.45 11.57
C LEU A 64 6.91 5.59 12.32
N VAL A 65 5.61 5.43 12.60
CA VAL A 65 4.83 6.32 13.47
C VAL A 65 5.33 6.23 14.92
N ASP A 66 5.55 5.02 15.43
CA ASP A 66 6.07 4.77 16.79
C ASP A 66 7.47 5.38 16.98
N ALA A 67 8.32 5.25 15.96
CA ALA A 67 9.63 5.90 15.90
C ALA A 67 9.56 7.44 15.73
N ARG A 68 8.37 8.05 15.68
CA ARG A 68 8.09 9.47 15.40
C ARG A 68 8.75 10.02 14.15
N ARG A 69 9.11 9.15 13.20
CA ARG A 69 9.76 9.56 11.94
C ARG A 69 8.76 10.12 10.95
N ILE A 70 7.49 9.78 11.12
CA ILE A 70 6.35 10.30 10.37
C ILE A 70 5.21 10.63 11.33
N SER A 71 4.51 11.74 11.11
CA SER A 71 3.24 12.03 11.78
C SER A 71 2.09 11.50 10.92
N PRO A 72 1.27 10.57 11.43
CA PRO A 72 0.17 10.02 10.67
C PRO A 72 -0.91 11.09 10.46
N ARG A 73 -1.26 11.40 9.20
CA ARG A 73 -2.57 11.97 8.89
C ARG A 73 -3.56 10.81 8.89
N ILE A 74 -4.38 10.71 9.94
CA ILE A 74 -5.47 9.74 9.98
C ILE A 74 -6.52 10.19 8.94
N PRO A 75 -6.81 9.41 7.89
CA PRO A 75 -7.91 9.72 6.99
C PRO A 75 -9.23 9.65 7.78
N GLY A 76 -9.83 10.81 8.05
CA GLY A 76 -11.06 10.94 8.84
C GLY A 76 -11.03 12.02 9.93
N ASP A 77 -9.85 12.46 10.39
CA ASP A 77 -9.73 13.47 11.46
C ASP A 77 -10.03 14.91 11.01
N GLY A 78 -10.24 15.13 9.71
CA GLY A 78 -10.72 16.40 9.16
C GLY A 78 -12.24 16.47 8.95
N ALA A 79 -13.00 15.43 9.31
CA ALA A 79 -14.44 15.33 9.04
C ALA A 79 -15.31 15.44 10.31
N ARG A 80 -14.94 16.32 11.24
CA ARG A 80 -15.84 16.81 12.30
C ARG A 80 -15.75 18.33 12.39
N GLN A 81 -16.67 19.00 11.71
CA GLN A 81 -17.38 20.14 12.29
C GLN A 81 -18.66 19.59 12.92
#